data_AF-A0A7X8X6U2-F1
#
_entry.id   AF-A0A7X8X6U2-F1
#
_cell.length_a   1.000
_cell.length_b   1.000
_cell.length_c   1.000
_cell.angle_alpha   90.00
_cell.angle_beta   90.00
_cell.angle_gamma   90.00
#
_symmetry.space_group_name_H-M   'P 1'
#
loop_
_entity.id
_entity.type
_entity.pdbx_description
1 polymer ?
#
loop_
_entity_poly.entity_id
_entity_poly.type
_entity_poly.pdbx_seq_one_letter_code
_entity_poly.pdbx_strand_id
1 'polypeptide(L)'
;MSKHKHLTMEDRQRIMQKLNAECSFRKIAKDLGKSPTTISQEVKQNRTVQCSGAYGWPYNPCRHRRNCQERLLCGKLYCRKTNCAYCQQGCSPRCPSFELEDCPKLEKPPYVCNGCQTRNKCTLVATA
;
A
#
# COMPACT_ATOMS: atom_id res chain seq x y z
N MET A 1 11.04 -26.26 28.31
CA MET A 1 11.51 -24.91 27.93
C MET A 1 10.82 -24.48 26.64
N SER A 2 9.99 -23.44 26.69
CA SER A 2 9.25 -22.95 25.52
C SER A 2 10.21 -22.25 24.54
N LYS A 3 10.52 -22.94 23.43
CA LYS A 3 11.43 -22.45 22.37
C LYS A 3 10.87 -21.26 21.57
N HIS A 4 9.65 -20.81 21.88
CA HIS A 4 8.96 -19.72 21.19
C HIS A 4 8.60 -18.61 22.17
N LYS A 5 9.50 -17.62 22.32
CA LYS A 5 9.14 -16.35 22.96
C LYS A 5 8.25 -15.58 21.99
N HIS A 6 6.95 -15.59 22.26
CA HIS A 6 5.97 -14.76 21.56
C HIS A 6 6.41 -13.29 21.50
N LEU A 7 6.02 -12.58 20.45
CA LEU A 7 6.23 -11.14 20.35
C LEU A 7 5.41 -10.46 21.45
N THR A 8 6.06 -9.60 22.22
CA THR A 8 5.39 -8.72 23.18
C THR A 8 4.74 -7.54 22.45
N MET A 9 3.93 -6.75 23.15
CA MET A 9 3.39 -5.50 22.58
C MET A 9 4.51 -4.49 22.27
N GLU A 10 5.54 -4.43 23.12
CA GLU A 10 6.72 -3.59 22.90
C GLU A 10 7.50 -4.02 21.65
N ASP A 11 7.67 -5.33 21.42
CA ASP A 11 8.28 -5.85 20.20
C ASP A 11 7.52 -5.37 18.96
N ARG A 12 6.18 -5.44 18.99
CA ARG A 12 5.33 -4.98 17.87
C ARG A 12 5.46 -3.48 17.61
N GLN A 13 5.47 -2.66 18.66
CA GLN A 13 5.70 -1.22 18.53
C GLN A 13 7.07 -0.92 17.91
N ARG A 14 8.12 -1.64 18.32
CA ARG A 14 9.46 -1.49 17.72
C ARG A 14 9.49 -1.94 16.26
N ILE A 15 8.81 -3.04 15.90
CA ILE A 15 8.66 -3.47 14.50
C ILE A 15 8.04 -2.33 13.68
N MET A 16 6.91 -1.77 14.13
CA MET A 16 6.22 -0.67 13.44
C MET A 16 7.13 0.54 13.25
N GLN A 17 7.82 0.99 14.29
CA GLN A 17 8.76 2.12 14.22
C GLN A 17 9.90 1.86 13.21
N LYS A 18 10.47 0.65 13.21
CA LYS A 18 11.55 0.28 12.28
C LYS A 18 11.05 0.14 10.83
N LEU A 19 9.81 -0.29 10.62
CA LEU A 19 9.17 -0.31 9.29
C LEU A 19 8.94 1.10 8.75
N ASN A 20 8.53 2.04 9.61
CA ASN A 20 8.42 3.46 9.25
C ASN A 20 9.79 4.02 8.84
N ALA A 21 10.88 3.54 9.44
CA ALA A 21 12.26 3.90 9.10
C ALA A 21 12.88 3.06 7.95
N GLU A 22 12.06 2.37 7.14
CA GLU A 22 12.49 1.54 6.00
C GLU A 22 13.57 0.48 6.34
N CYS A 23 13.60 -0.01 7.59
CA CYS A 23 14.56 -1.05 7.98
C CYS A 23 14.21 -2.41 7.38
N SER A 24 15.22 -3.17 6.96
CA SER A 24 15.04 -4.55 6.48
C SER A 24 14.64 -5.51 7.61
N PHE A 25 13.90 -6.57 7.28
CA PHE A 25 13.54 -7.60 8.28
C PHE A 25 14.74 -8.20 8.99
N ARG A 26 15.90 -8.34 8.32
CA ARG A 26 17.14 -8.81 8.95
C ARG A 26 17.62 -7.87 10.05
N LYS A 27 17.57 -6.55 9.81
CA LYS A 27 17.95 -5.55 10.80
C LYS A 27 16.98 -5.54 11.98
N ILE A 28 15.67 -5.54 11.71
CA ILE A 28 14.63 -5.60 12.74
C ILE A 28 14.76 -6.85 13.61
N ALA A 29 14.97 -8.00 12.97
CA ALA A 29 15.16 -9.27 13.66
C ALA A 29 16.39 -9.27 14.57
N LYS A 30 17.52 -8.73 14.09
CA LYS A 30 18.75 -8.59 14.88
C LYS A 30 18.53 -7.68 16.09
N ASP A 31 17.88 -6.53 15.90
CA ASP A 31 17.63 -5.56 16.97
C ASP A 31 16.70 -6.10 18.07
N LEU A 32 15.79 -7.02 17.73
CA LEU A 32 14.82 -7.62 18.66
C LEU A 32 15.24 -9.02 19.17
N GLY A 33 16.35 -9.57 18.69
CA GLY A 33 16.75 -10.94 19.01
C GLY A 33 15.73 -11.99 18.55
N LYS A 34 15.05 -11.76 17.42
CA LYS A 34 14.05 -12.66 16.81
C LYS A 34 14.56 -13.19 15.47
N SER A 35 13.85 -14.15 14.87
CA SER A 35 14.17 -14.57 13.50
C SER A 35 13.51 -13.64 12.47
N PRO A 36 14.11 -13.45 11.27
CA PRO A 36 13.48 -12.71 10.18
C PRO A 36 12.14 -13.30 9.73
N THR A 37 11.96 -14.62 9.89
CA THR A 37 10.70 -15.31 9.58
C THR A 37 9.59 -14.90 10.54
N THR A 38 9.88 -14.78 11.84
CA THR A 38 8.92 -14.27 12.84
C THR A 38 8.51 -12.83 12.52
N ILE A 39 9.47 -11.95 12.18
CA ILE A 39 9.14 -10.57 11.78
C ILE A 39 8.28 -10.57 10.50
N SER A 40 8.63 -11.37 9.49
CA SER A 40 7.84 -11.45 8.26
C SER A 40 6.42 -11.96 8.50
N GLN A 41 6.23 -12.93 9.38
CA GLN A 41 4.90 -13.47 9.71
C GLN A 41 4.06 -12.43 10.44
N GLU A 42 4.64 -11.75 11.43
CA GLU A 42 3.97 -10.67 12.15
C GLU A 42 3.47 -9.58 11.19
N VAL A 43 4.34 -9.11 10.28
CA VAL A 43 3.97 -8.08 9.30
C VAL A 43 2.90 -8.58 8.34
N LYS A 44 3.00 -9.82 7.83
CA LYS A 44 1.97 -10.37 6.93
C LYS A 44 0.61 -10.53 7.61
N GLN A 45 0.60 -10.91 8.89
CA GLN A 45 -0.63 -11.16 9.66
C GLN A 45 -1.31 -9.87 10.15
N ASN A 46 -0.54 -8.84 10.49
CA ASN A 46 -1.07 -7.63 11.14
C ASN A 46 -1.09 -6.39 10.24
N ARG A 47 -0.63 -6.50 8.99
CA ARG A 47 -0.75 -5.39 8.04
C ARG A 47 -2.20 -5.12 7.68
N THR A 48 -2.50 -3.85 7.46
CA THR A 48 -3.81 -3.37 7.03
C THR A 48 -3.74 -2.94 5.57
N VAL A 49 -4.76 -3.27 4.80
CA VAL A 49 -4.90 -2.83 3.40
C VAL A 49 -5.74 -1.57 3.36
N GLN A 50 -5.21 -0.53 2.72
CA GLN A 50 -5.87 0.76 2.56
C GLN A 50 -6.01 1.06 1.06
N CYS A 51 -7.25 1.14 0.61
CA CYS A 51 -7.62 1.62 -0.73
C CYS A 51 -7.96 3.12 -0.68
N SER A 52 -7.19 3.89 0.07
CA SER A 52 -7.27 5.34 0.09
C SER A 52 -6.25 5.90 -0.89
N GLY A 53 -6.69 6.80 -1.76
CA GLY A 53 -5.77 7.55 -2.61
C GLY A 53 -4.99 8.60 -1.80
N ALA A 54 -4.18 9.38 -2.49
CA ALA A 54 -3.42 10.49 -1.92
C ALA A 54 -4.33 11.71 -1.61
N TYR A 55 -3.83 12.67 -0.83
CA TYR A 55 -4.59 13.89 -0.52
C TYR A 55 -4.97 14.65 -1.81
N GLY A 56 -6.27 14.76 -2.08
CA GLY A 56 -6.80 15.36 -3.32
C GLY A 56 -6.81 14.44 -4.54
N TRP A 57 -6.37 13.18 -4.38
CA TRP A 57 -6.30 12.18 -5.44
C TRP A 57 -7.10 10.92 -5.05
N PRO A 58 -8.12 10.54 -5.82
CA PRO A 58 -8.88 9.34 -5.51
C PRO A 58 -8.00 8.09 -5.65
N TYR A 59 -8.40 7.03 -4.95
CA TYR A 59 -7.85 5.71 -5.21
C TYR A 59 -8.10 5.34 -6.67
N ASN A 60 -7.04 4.93 -7.35
CA ASN A 60 -7.08 4.57 -8.75
C ASN A 60 -5.99 3.53 -9.03
N PRO A 61 -6.37 2.23 -9.11
CA PRO A 61 -5.42 1.16 -9.35
C PRO A 61 -5.18 0.93 -10.85
N CYS A 62 -5.70 1.78 -11.75
CA CYS A 62 -5.49 1.62 -13.18
C CYS A 62 -4.04 1.92 -13.57
N ARG A 63 -3.40 1.05 -14.35
CA ARG A 63 -2.06 1.24 -14.93
C ARG A 63 -1.95 2.54 -15.73
N HIS A 64 -3.02 2.90 -16.43
CA HIS A 64 -3.08 4.10 -17.26
C HIS A 64 -3.44 5.38 -16.51
N ARG A 65 -3.63 5.35 -15.18
CA ARG A 65 -4.10 6.49 -14.37
C ARG A 65 -3.32 7.81 -14.52
N ARG A 66 -2.08 7.78 -15.00
CA ARG A 66 -1.31 9.03 -15.20
C ARG A 66 -1.64 9.72 -16.53
N ASN A 67 -1.96 8.94 -17.56
CA ASN A 67 -2.08 9.40 -18.95
C ASN A 67 -3.41 9.01 -19.60
N CYS A 68 -4.39 8.54 -18.81
CA CYS A 68 -5.69 8.10 -19.32
C CYS A 68 -6.42 9.26 -19.98
N GLN A 69 -6.89 9.05 -21.21
CA GLN A 69 -7.65 10.04 -21.97
C GLN A 69 -9.17 9.82 -21.91
N GLU A 70 -9.60 8.71 -21.31
CA GLU A 70 -11.01 8.35 -21.17
C GLU A 70 -11.77 9.38 -20.33
N ARG A 71 -13.02 9.66 -20.73
CA ARG A 71 -13.90 10.65 -20.08
C ARG A 71 -15.30 10.08 -19.92
N LEU A 72 -16.07 10.69 -19.02
CA LEU A 72 -17.51 10.42 -18.82
C LEU A 72 -17.87 8.96 -18.45
N LEU A 73 -16.91 8.13 -18.05
CA LEU A 73 -17.15 6.73 -17.65
C LEU A 73 -17.77 6.58 -16.25
N CYS A 74 -17.86 7.67 -15.48
CA CYS A 74 -18.44 7.65 -14.14
C CYS A 74 -19.98 7.72 -14.12
N GLY A 75 -20.63 7.65 -15.28
CA GLY A 75 -22.10 7.69 -15.42
C GLY A 75 -22.73 9.06 -15.21
N LYS A 76 -21.92 10.11 -14.99
CA LYS A 76 -22.40 11.50 -14.91
C LYS A 76 -22.43 12.09 -16.31
N LEU A 77 -23.60 12.57 -16.73
CA LEU A 77 -23.80 13.30 -17.99
C LEU A 77 -22.84 14.49 -18.15
N TYR A 78 -22.48 15.16 -17.05
CA TYR A 78 -21.61 16.34 -17.03
C TYR A 78 -20.47 16.22 -16.02
N CYS A 79 -19.53 15.30 -16.26
CA CYS A 79 -18.31 15.23 -15.43
C CYS A 79 -17.35 16.37 -15.79
N ARG A 80 -17.08 17.29 -14.85
CA ARG A 80 -16.15 18.42 -15.03
C ARG A 80 -14.67 18.04 -14.95
N LYS A 81 -14.35 16.75 -14.79
CA LYS A 81 -12.95 16.29 -14.71
C LYS A 81 -12.40 16.08 -16.11
N THR A 82 -11.18 16.56 -16.33
CA THR A 82 -10.49 16.50 -17.62
C THR A 82 -10.30 15.07 -18.12
N ASN A 83 -10.17 14.08 -17.22
CA ASN A 83 -10.26 12.66 -17.56
C ASN A 83 -10.69 11.85 -16.34
N CYS A 84 -11.03 10.59 -16.56
CA CYS A 84 -11.49 9.67 -15.53
C CYS A 84 -10.44 9.35 -14.47
N ALA A 85 -9.15 9.60 -14.72
CA ALA A 85 -8.12 9.29 -13.74
C ALA A 85 -8.17 10.16 -12.48
N TYR A 86 -8.65 11.40 -12.60
CA TYR A 86 -8.84 12.35 -11.50
C TYR A 86 -10.29 12.40 -11.00
N CYS A 87 -11.15 11.50 -11.49
CA CYS A 87 -12.54 11.45 -11.08
C CYS A 87 -12.66 10.79 -9.71
N GLN A 88 -13.40 11.41 -8.79
CA GLN A 88 -13.62 10.86 -7.45
C GLN A 88 -14.33 9.51 -7.47
N GLN A 89 -15.13 9.24 -8.51
CA GLN A 89 -15.73 7.91 -8.72
C GLN A 89 -14.73 6.87 -9.28
N GLY A 90 -13.47 7.26 -9.41
CA GLY A 90 -12.38 6.42 -9.87
C GLY A 90 -12.44 6.08 -11.36
N CYS A 91 -11.40 5.37 -11.79
CA CYS A 91 -11.49 4.57 -12.99
C CYS A 91 -12.53 3.47 -12.73
N SER A 92 -13.62 3.46 -13.51
CA SER A 92 -14.71 2.51 -13.35
C SER A 92 -14.36 1.16 -13.98
N PRO A 93 -14.92 0.02 -13.50
CA PRO A 93 -14.89 -1.25 -14.24
C PRO A 93 -15.45 -1.14 -15.66
N ARG A 94 -16.19 -0.07 -15.97
CA ARG A 94 -16.71 0.24 -17.31
C ARG A 94 -15.68 0.80 -18.27
N CYS A 95 -14.47 1.11 -17.80
CA CYS A 95 -13.40 1.62 -18.64
C CYS A 95 -12.87 0.49 -19.53
N PRO A 96 -13.02 0.57 -20.87
CA PRO A 96 -12.53 -0.47 -21.78
C PRO A 96 -11.00 -0.62 -21.70
N SER A 97 -10.33 0.50 -21.42
CA SER A 97 -8.88 0.62 -21.27
C SER A 97 -8.41 0.37 -19.83
N PHE A 98 -9.22 -0.25 -18.95
CA PHE A 98 -8.80 -0.53 -17.58
C PHE A 98 -7.81 -1.70 -17.53
N GLU A 99 -6.64 -1.44 -16.97
CA GLU A 99 -5.66 -2.47 -16.62
C GLU A 99 -5.28 -2.29 -15.15
N LEU A 100 -5.37 -3.35 -14.36
CA LEU A 100 -5.00 -3.30 -12.95
C LEU A 100 -3.47 -3.17 -12.79
N GLU A 101 -3.01 -2.24 -11.95
CA GLU A 101 -1.62 -2.14 -11.51
C GLU A 101 -1.50 -2.41 -10.02
N ASP A 102 -0.83 -3.52 -9.68
CA ASP A 102 -0.39 -3.80 -8.32
C ASP A 102 0.93 -3.09 -8.03
N CYS A 103 1.12 -2.69 -6.77
CA CYS A 103 2.34 -2.00 -6.37
C CYS A 103 3.51 -2.99 -6.27
N PRO A 104 4.58 -2.87 -7.08
CA PRO A 104 5.70 -3.81 -7.06
C PRO A 104 6.49 -3.78 -5.75
N LYS A 105 6.35 -2.71 -4.93
CA LYS A 105 6.95 -2.66 -3.59
C LYS A 105 6.31 -3.65 -2.62
N LEU A 106 5.05 -4.04 -2.83
CA LEU A 106 4.35 -4.97 -1.96
C LEU A 106 4.73 -6.43 -2.25
N GLU A 107 5.37 -6.72 -3.38
CA GLU A 107 5.90 -8.05 -3.72
C GLU A 107 7.20 -8.38 -2.97
N LYS A 108 7.94 -7.35 -2.53
CA LYS A 108 9.25 -7.48 -1.88
C LYS A 108 9.16 -7.12 -0.39
N PRO A 109 9.96 -7.75 0.48
CA PRO A 109 10.07 -7.33 1.87
C PRO A 109 10.38 -5.82 1.95
N PRO A 110 9.71 -5.04 2.81
CA PRO A 110 8.87 -5.48 3.92
C PRO A 110 7.37 -5.69 3.61
N TYR A 111 6.96 -5.73 2.33
CA TYR A 111 5.56 -5.93 1.89
C TYR A 111 4.57 -4.87 2.40
N VAL A 112 5.08 -3.72 2.81
CA VAL A 112 4.30 -2.61 3.40
C VAL A 112 4.83 -1.27 2.92
N CYS A 113 4.03 -0.23 3.07
CA CYS A 113 4.25 1.13 2.58
C CYS A 113 4.55 2.11 3.72
N ASN A 114 4.88 1.66 4.93
CA ASN A 114 5.11 2.48 6.13
C ASN A 114 6.11 3.63 5.89
N GLY A 115 7.29 3.30 5.37
CA GLY A 115 8.33 4.29 5.05
C GLY A 115 8.35 4.77 3.59
N CYS A 116 7.33 4.44 2.79
CA CYS A 116 7.36 4.74 1.35
C CYS A 116 7.33 6.26 1.09
N GLN A 117 8.43 6.80 0.59
CA GLN A 117 8.61 8.24 0.32
C GLN A 117 7.57 8.85 -0.63
N THR A 118 7.01 8.04 -1.54
CA THR A 118 6.00 8.49 -2.52
C THR A 118 4.56 8.21 -2.07
N ARG A 119 4.35 7.76 -0.83
CA ARG A 119 3.01 7.39 -0.32
C ARG A 119 2.01 8.54 -0.42
N ASN A 120 2.45 9.76 -0.14
CA ASN A 120 1.64 10.97 -0.18
C ASN A 120 1.12 11.35 -1.58
N LYS A 121 1.66 10.75 -2.65
CA LYS A 121 1.23 10.93 -4.05
C LYS A 121 0.75 9.61 -4.67
N CYS A 122 0.74 8.53 -3.91
CA CYS A 122 0.36 7.21 -4.40
C CYS A 122 -1.16 7.07 -4.40
N THR A 123 -1.70 6.58 -5.51
CA THR A 123 -3.15 6.30 -5.66
C THR A 123 -3.44 4.80 -5.78
N LEU A 124 -2.41 3.95 -5.69
CA LEU A 124 -2.54 2.50 -5.64
C LEU A 124 -2.91 2.04 -4.24
N VAL A 125 -3.20 0.75 -4.11
CA VAL A 125 -3.42 0.12 -2.81
C VAL A 125 -2.18 0.31 -1.94
N ALA A 126 -2.39 0.74 -0.70
CA ALA A 126 -1.35 0.86 0.30
C ALA A 126 -1.53 -0.23 1.36
N THR A 127 -0.42 -0.67 1.92
CA THR A 127 -0.43 -1.63 3.03
C THR A 127 0.41 -1.04 4.17
N ALA A 128 -0.04 -1.13 5.41
CA ALA A 128 0.65 -0.53 6.56
C ALA A 128 0.50 -1.35 7.84
#